data_AF-A0A4Y8LF49-F1
#
_entry.id   AF-A0A4Y8LF49-F1
#
_cell.length_a   1.000
_cell.length_b   1.000
_cell.length_c   1.000
_cell.angle_alpha   90.00
_cell.angle_beta   90.00
_cell.angle_gamma   90.00
#
_symmetry.space_group_name_H-M   'P 1'
#
loop_
_entity.id
_entity.type
_entity.pdbx_description
1 polymer ?
#
loop_
_entity_poly.entity_id
_entity_poly.type
_entity_poly.pdbx_seq_one_letter_code
_entity_poly.pdbx_strand_id
1 'polypeptide(L)'
;MKRIMLLSLLLIFMISYSVQALSWAITFVVWEGKVYEVKQEEIIENSEISKIIGEVKTKPDDMTGDYYGDASNFYPIGTKYYEIKGTSTSTAIAVKEENQWVKAVYVHKAPFHIMNVISNFYFISAVIIIALIIVGVVLRNKKLRKSPII
;
A
#
# COMPACT_ATOMS: atom_id res chain seq x y z
N MET A 1 -8.72 51.51 3.33
CA MET A 1 -9.14 50.79 2.10
C MET A 1 -8.01 49.96 1.48
N LYS A 2 -6.87 50.55 1.07
CA LYS A 2 -5.74 49.80 0.45
C LYS A 2 -5.19 48.62 1.30
N ARG A 3 -5.10 48.78 2.63
CA ARG A 3 -4.65 47.70 3.56
C ARG A 3 -5.64 46.54 3.65
N ILE A 4 -6.94 46.83 3.58
CA ILE A 4 -8.01 45.82 3.58
C ILE A 4 -8.01 45.04 2.26
N MET A 5 -7.76 45.72 1.13
CA MET A 5 -7.59 45.06 -0.17
C MET A 5 -6.34 44.16 -0.23
N LEU A 6 -5.23 44.57 0.40
CA LEU A 6 -4.02 43.73 0.50
C LEU A 6 -4.26 42.49 1.36
N LEU A 7 -4.98 42.63 2.48
CA LEU A 7 -5.38 41.51 3.33
C LEU A 7 -6.35 40.55 2.64
N SER A 8 -7.34 41.07 1.88
CA SER A 8 -8.26 40.21 1.13
C SER A 8 -7.53 39.46 0.01
N LEU A 9 -6.56 40.09 -0.65
CA LEU A 9 -5.74 39.45 -1.68
C LEU A 9 -4.86 38.34 -1.09
N LEU A 10 -4.29 38.55 0.10
CA LEU A 10 -3.48 37.55 0.79
C LEU A 10 -4.32 36.34 1.25
N LEU A 11 -5.55 36.57 1.70
CA LEU A 11 -6.49 35.50 2.08
C LEU A 11 -6.87 34.60 0.90
N ILE A 12 -6.98 35.15 -0.32
CA ILE A 12 -7.33 34.37 -1.52
C ILE A 12 -6.23 33.36 -1.88
N PHE A 13 -4.95 33.71 -1.70
CA PHE A 13 -3.82 32.78 -1.95
C PHE A 13 -3.79 31.59 -0.98
N MET A 14 -4.33 31.75 0.24
CA MET A 14 -4.38 30.69 1.25
C MET A 14 -5.49 29.66 0.99
N ILE A 15 -6.41 29.91 0.06
CA ILE A 15 -7.53 29.01 -0.28
C ILE A 15 -7.16 28.14 -1.50
N SER A 16 -5.87 27.92 -1.76
CA SER A 16 -5.40 27.00 -2.79
C SER A 16 -5.66 25.55 -2.34
N TYR A 17 -6.92 25.13 -2.35
CA TYR A 17 -7.30 23.74 -2.20
C TYR A 17 -6.76 23.00 -3.42
N SER A 18 -5.79 22.12 -3.20
CA SER A 18 -5.44 21.12 -4.21
C SER A 18 -6.71 20.33 -4.49
N VAL A 19 -7.26 20.48 -5.70
CA VAL A 19 -8.32 19.61 -6.19
C VAL A 19 -7.71 18.21 -6.21
N GLN A 20 -8.02 17.42 -5.19
CA GLN A 20 -7.74 15.99 -5.24
C GLN A 20 -8.65 15.45 -6.33
N ALA A 21 -8.09 15.20 -7.52
CA ALA A 21 -8.77 14.44 -8.54
C ALA A 21 -9.33 13.18 -7.85
N LEU A 22 -10.63 12.95 -8.03
CA LEU A 22 -11.39 11.93 -7.31
C LEU A 22 -10.71 10.58 -7.56
N SER A 23 -9.95 10.06 -6.58
CA SER A 23 -9.24 8.77 -6.68
C SER A 23 -10.19 7.59 -6.96
N TRP A 24 -11.49 7.81 -6.75
CA TRP A 24 -12.59 6.91 -7.07
C TRP A 24 -12.87 6.75 -8.57
N ALA A 25 -12.52 7.73 -9.40
CA ALA A 25 -12.84 7.70 -10.83
C ALA A 25 -11.89 6.79 -11.64
N ILE A 26 -10.82 6.30 -11.02
CA ILE A 26 -9.77 5.53 -11.68
C ILE A 26 -9.71 4.13 -11.04
N THR A 27 -9.79 3.10 -11.87
CA THR A 27 -9.54 1.72 -11.43
C THR A 27 -8.07 1.55 -11.10
N PHE A 28 -7.75 1.11 -9.89
CA PHE A 28 -6.35 0.94 -9.47
C PHE A 28 -6.09 -0.38 -8.75
N VAL A 29 -4.82 -0.75 -8.76
CA VAL A 29 -4.23 -1.78 -7.92
C VAL A 29 -2.98 -1.23 -7.25
N VAL A 30 -2.67 -1.71 -6.06
CA VAL A 30 -1.46 -1.35 -5.31
C VAL A 30 -0.59 -2.57 -5.19
N TRP A 31 0.69 -2.41 -5.50
CA TRP A 31 1.69 -3.47 -5.32
C TRP A 31 2.98 -2.86 -4.78
N GLU A 32 3.47 -3.42 -3.66
CA GLU A 32 4.71 -2.97 -3.00
C GLU A 32 4.78 -1.44 -2.79
N GLY A 33 3.68 -0.86 -2.32
CA GLY A 33 3.60 0.58 -1.99
C GLY A 33 3.56 1.50 -3.20
N LYS A 34 3.29 0.98 -4.40
CA LYS A 34 3.08 1.74 -5.63
C LYS A 34 1.64 1.57 -6.11
N VAL A 35 1.03 2.68 -6.53
CA VAL A 35 -0.30 2.71 -7.12
C VAL A 35 -0.16 2.62 -8.63
N TYR A 36 -0.86 1.66 -9.22
CA TYR A 36 -0.97 1.46 -10.65
C TYR A 36 -2.40 1.69 -11.09
N GLU A 37 -2.59 2.57 -12.06
CA GLU A 37 -3.87 2.76 -12.74
C GLU A 37 -4.05 1.68 -13.79
N VAL A 38 -5.20 1.02 -13.79
CA VAL A 38 -5.53 -0.01 -14.78
C VAL A 38 -6.12 0.65 -16.02
N LYS A 39 -5.45 0.46 -17.15
CA LYS A 39 -5.86 0.93 -18.47
C LYS A 39 -6.64 -0.21 -19.14
N GLN A 40 -7.96 -0.24 -18.96
CA GLN A 40 -8.83 -1.32 -19.47
C GLN A 40 -8.77 -1.46 -21.00
N GLU A 41 -8.42 -0.38 -21.69
CA GLU A 41 -8.20 -0.30 -23.12
C GLU A 41 -6.85 -0.86 -23.58
N GLU A 42 -5.86 -0.99 -22.68
CA GLU A 42 -4.53 -1.53 -22.98
C GLU A 42 -4.49 -3.04 -22.71
N ILE A 43 -4.94 -3.81 -23.69
CA ILE A 43 -4.90 -5.28 -23.65
C ILE A 43 -3.48 -5.80 -23.93
N ILE A 44 -3.06 -6.77 -23.15
CA ILE A 44 -1.77 -7.45 -23.27
C ILE A 44 -1.98 -8.85 -23.83
N GLU A 45 -1.11 -9.28 -24.74
CA GLU A 45 -1.15 -10.65 -25.24
C GLU A 45 -0.74 -11.65 -24.15
N ASN A 46 -1.38 -12.82 -24.12
CA ASN A 46 -1.02 -13.88 -23.17
C ASN A 46 0.45 -14.33 -23.33
N SER A 47 1.03 -14.20 -24.52
CA SER A 47 2.43 -14.48 -24.83
C SER A 47 3.41 -13.57 -24.08
N GLU A 48 2.98 -12.37 -23.68
CA GLU A 48 3.78 -11.35 -23.00
C GLU A 48 3.73 -11.46 -21.47
N ILE A 49 2.83 -12.31 -20.94
CA ILE A 49 2.71 -12.51 -19.50
C ILE A 49 3.83 -13.43 -18.99
N SER A 50 4.43 -13.04 -17.87
CA SER A 50 5.48 -13.78 -17.17
C SER A 50 4.90 -14.41 -15.89
N LYS A 51 5.61 -14.30 -14.75
CA LYS A 51 5.24 -14.89 -13.46
C LYS A 51 4.29 -14.00 -12.65
N ILE A 52 3.64 -14.64 -11.68
CA ILE A 52 2.89 -13.96 -10.61
C ILE A 52 3.88 -13.25 -9.69
N ILE A 53 3.58 -12.00 -9.31
CA ILE A 53 4.41 -11.17 -8.42
C ILE A 53 3.69 -10.73 -7.15
N GLY A 54 2.37 -10.91 -7.08
CA GLY A 54 1.58 -10.49 -5.94
C GLY A 54 0.10 -10.75 -6.15
N GLU A 55 -0.71 -10.21 -5.24
CA GLU A 55 -2.15 -10.28 -5.31
C GLU A 55 -2.79 -9.16 -4.50
N VAL A 56 -4.05 -8.86 -4.79
CA VAL A 56 -4.89 -8.00 -3.95
C VAL A 56 -5.08 -8.66 -2.59
N LYS A 57 -4.72 -7.97 -1.52
CA LYS A 57 -4.87 -8.42 -0.12
C LYS A 57 -5.93 -7.63 0.65
N THR A 58 -6.23 -6.41 0.20
CA THR A 58 -7.06 -5.46 0.93
C THR A 58 -7.98 -4.68 -0.01
N LYS A 59 -8.98 -4.04 0.58
CA LYS A 59 -9.90 -3.12 -0.11
C LYS A 59 -9.81 -1.74 0.54
N PRO A 60 -10.01 -0.66 -0.23
CA PRO A 60 -10.25 0.65 0.35
C PRO A 60 -11.50 0.66 1.24
N ASP A 61 -11.53 1.57 2.21
CA ASP A 61 -12.73 1.87 2.98
C ASP A 61 -13.78 2.52 2.06
N ASP A 62 -15.02 2.01 2.09
CA ASP A 62 -16.08 2.45 1.18
C ASP A 62 -16.52 3.91 1.43
N MET A 63 -16.27 4.45 2.62
CA MET A 63 -16.65 5.82 2.98
C MET A 63 -15.51 6.82 2.78
N THR A 64 -14.28 6.46 3.19
CA THR A 64 -13.14 7.40 3.17
C THR A 64 -12.24 7.20 1.95
N GLY A 65 -12.25 6.02 1.35
CA GLY A 65 -11.33 5.63 0.29
C GLY A 65 -9.92 5.33 0.79
N ASP A 66 -9.71 5.30 2.11
CA ASP A 66 -8.40 4.96 2.69
C ASP A 66 -8.08 3.48 2.46
N TYR A 67 -6.82 3.19 2.15
CA TYR A 67 -6.36 1.83 1.92
C TYR A 67 -4.95 1.61 2.46
N TYR A 68 -4.58 0.34 2.59
CA TYR A 68 -3.27 -0.10 3.03
C TYR A 68 -2.92 -1.42 2.33
N GLY A 69 -1.64 -1.79 2.31
CA GLY A 69 -1.15 -3.00 1.69
C GLY A 69 -1.38 -3.02 0.17
N ASP A 70 -1.40 -4.23 -0.38
CA ASP A 70 -1.68 -4.47 -1.79
C ASP A 70 -3.21 -4.39 -2.02
N ALA A 71 -3.73 -3.19 -2.20
CA ALA A 71 -5.16 -2.89 -2.31
C ALA A 71 -5.67 -2.85 -3.77
N SER A 72 -6.99 -2.98 -3.95
CA SER A 72 -7.66 -2.58 -5.20
C SER A 72 -9.06 -2.05 -4.92
N ASN A 73 -9.44 -0.94 -5.54
CA ASN A 73 -10.81 -0.43 -5.47
C ASN A 73 -11.80 -1.23 -6.33
N PHE A 74 -11.33 -1.99 -7.31
CA PHE A 74 -12.17 -2.73 -8.26
C PHE A 74 -12.04 -4.25 -8.07
N TYR A 75 -10.83 -4.79 -8.24
CA TYR A 75 -10.61 -6.24 -8.28
C TYR A 75 -10.74 -6.90 -6.90
N PRO A 76 -11.35 -8.10 -6.80
CA PRO A 76 -11.53 -8.80 -5.54
C PRO A 76 -10.20 -9.19 -4.88
N ILE A 77 -10.24 -9.43 -3.57
CA ILE A 77 -9.10 -10.00 -2.83
C ILE A 77 -8.71 -11.35 -3.45
N GLY A 78 -7.41 -11.57 -3.63
CA GLY A 78 -6.84 -12.74 -4.29
C GLY A 78 -6.59 -12.57 -5.79
N THR A 79 -7.04 -11.47 -6.42
CA THR A 79 -6.69 -11.17 -7.81
C THR A 79 -5.17 -11.02 -7.94
N LYS A 80 -4.56 -11.82 -8.82
CA LYS A 80 -3.12 -11.89 -8.99
C LYS A 80 -2.58 -10.74 -9.84
N TYR A 81 -1.36 -10.33 -9.53
CA TYR A 81 -0.55 -9.41 -10.32
C TYR A 81 0.55 -10.18 -11.04
N TYR A 82 0.89 -9.75 -12.25
CA TYR A 82 1.84 -10.44 -13.10
C TYR A 82 2.90 -9.49 -13.67
N GLU A 83 4.09 -10.02 -13.90
CA GLU A 83 5.10 -9.38 -14.72
C GLU A 83 4.70 -9.40 -16.20
N ILE A 84 5.06 -8.31 -16.89
CA ILE A 84 5.00 -8.20 -18.35
C ILE A 84 6.42 -8.36 -18.88
N LYS A 85 6.64 -9.25 -19.85
CA LYS A 85 7.96 -9.50 -20.44
C LYS A 85 8.56 -8.21 -20.99
N GLY A 86 9.84 -7.98 -20.71
CA GLY A 86 10.56 -6.78 -21.16
C GLY A 86 10.14 -5.47 -20.49
N THR A 87 9.17 -5.47 -19.58
CA THR A 87 8.70 -4.28 -18.88
C THR A 87 9.07 -4.34 -17.41
N SER A 88 9.61 -3.24 -16.87
CA SER A 88 9.90 -3.17 -15.44
C SER A 88 8.60 -3.17 -14.64
N THR A 89 8.52 -3.98 -13.59
CA THR A 89 7.39 -3.93 -12.66
C THR A 89 7.28 -2.58 -11.96
N SER A 90 8.35 -1.78 -11.93
CA SER A 90 8.31 -0.41 -11.42
C SER A 90 7.52 0.57 -12.29
N THR A 91 7.30 0.24 -13.57
CA THR A 91 6.60 1.08 -14.53
C THR A 91 5.22 0.53 -14.88
N ALA A 92 5.08 -0.79 -15.03
CA ALA A 92 3.79 -1.41 -15.29
C ALA A 92 3.75 -2.89 -14.87
N ILE A 93 2.55 -3.35 -14.56
CA ILE A 93 2.23 -4.75 -14.22
C ILE A 93 0.98 -5.17 -14.99
N ALA A 94 0.71 -6.47 -15.07
CA ALA A 94 -0.51 -7.00 -15.67
C ALA A 94 -1.48 -7.52 -14.60
N VAL A 95 -2.77 -7.34 -14.86
CA VAL A 95 -3.87 -7.91 -14.08
C VAL A 95 -4.77 -8.69 -15.03
N LYS A 96 -5.31 -9.82 -14.58
CA LYS A 96 -6.28 -10.58 -15.36
C LYS A 96 -7.68 -10.03 -15.10
N GLU A 97 -8.37 -9.66 -16.16
CA GLU A 97 -9.78 -9.26 -16.14
C GLU A 97 -10.56 -10.21 -17.03
N GLU A 98 -11.40 -11.05 -16.41
CA GLU A 98 -12.16 -12.11 -17.10
C GLU A 98 -11.24 -12.98 -17.98
N ASN A 99 -11.34 -12.81 -19.31
CA ASN A 99 -10.60 -13.58 -20.31
C ASN A 99 -9.45 -12.80 -20.96
N GLN A 100 -9.16 -11.57 -20.51
CA GLN A 100 -8.11 -10.72 -21.07
C GLN A 100 -7.12 -10.25 -20.01
N TRP A 101 -5.92 -9.89 -20.46
CA TRP A 101 -4.90 -9.27 -19.64
C TRP A 101 -4.92 -7.78 -19.89
N VAL A 102 -4.98 -6.99 -18.83
CA VAL A 102 -4.98 -5.53 -18.91
C VAL A 102 -3.71 -4.97 -18.27
N LYS A 103 -3.19 -3.88 -18.84
CA LYS A 103 -2.02 -3.19 -18.28
C LYS A 103 -2.43 -2.29 -17.12
N ALA A 104 -1.67 -2.36 -16.04
CA ALA A 104 -1.71 -1.40 -14.96
C ALA A 104 -0.40 -0.60 -14.94
N VAL A 105 -0.49 0.73 -15.10
CA VAL A 105 0.65 1.63 -15.25
C VAL A 105 0.88 2.41 -13.97
N TYR A 106 2.13 2.50 -13.54
CA TYR A 106 2.53 3.23 -12.34
C TYR A 106 2.12 4.71 -12.42
N VAL A 107 1.51 5.22 -11.35
CA VAL A 107 1.12 6.63 -11.25
C VAL A 107 1.89 7.32 -10.13
N HIS A 108 1.82 6.79 -8.90
CA HIS A 108 2.44 7.39 -7.72
C HIS A 108 2.69 6.36 -6.61
N LYS A 109 3.39 6.77 -5.55
CA LYS A 109 3.52 5.97 -4.33
C LYS A 109 2.21 5.95 -3.55
N ALA A 110 1.88 4.80 -2.96
CA ALA A 110 0.76 4.69 -2.06
C ALA A 110 0.97 5.58 -0.81
N PRO A 111 -0.08 6.21 -0.29
CA PRO A 111 0.01 6.98 0.95
C PRO A 111 0.40 6.07 2.12
N PHE A 112 1.09 6.66 3.10
CA PHE A 112 1.41 5.92 4.31
C PHE A 112 0.14 5.62 5.10
N HIS A 113 0.03 4.38 5.60
CA HIS A 113 -1.03 3.96 6.49
C HIS A 113 -0.45 3.09 7.61
N ILE A 114 -0.85 3.33 8.87
CA ILE A 114 -0.28 2.62 10.03
C ILE A 114 -0.46 1.10 9.94
N MET A 115 -1.55 0.66 9.30
CA MET A 115 -1.81 -0.75 9.06
C MET A 115 -0.68 -1.43 8.27
N ASN A 116 0.03 -0.72 7.39
CA ASN A 116 1.20 -1.26 6.69
C ASN A 116 2.33 -1.69 7.63
N VAL A 117 2.44 -1.05 8.80
CA VAL A 117 3.46 -1.38 9.81
C VAL A 117 2.98 -2.53 10.67
N ILE A 118 1.76 -2.43 11.20
CA ILE A 118 1.23 -3.44 12.13
C ILE A 118 0.85 -4.75 11.45
N SER A 119 0.59 -4.76 10.14
CA SER A 119 0.39 -5.98 9.35
C SER A 119 1.69 -6.53 8.75
N ASN A 120 2.83 -5.86 8.93
CA ASN A 120 4.09 -6.30 8.36
C ASN A 120 4.64 -7.51 9.14
N PHE A 121 4.84 -8.62 8.44
CA PHE A 121 5.33 -9.86 9.02
C PHE A 121 6.68 -9.71 9.74
N TYR A 122 7.61 -8.95 9.17
CA TYR A 122 8.92 -8.71 9.79
C TYR A 122 8.80 -7.85 11.05
N PHE A 123 7.91 -6.86 11.05
CA PHE A 123 7.65 -6.05 12.23
C PHE A 123 7.03 -6.89 13.37
N ILE A 124 5.99 -7.67 13.06
CA ILE A 124 5.32 -8.53 14.04
C ILE A 124 6.31 -9.57 14.60
N SER A 125 7.08 -10.24 13.74
CA SER A 125 8.07 -11.24 14.17
C SER A 125 9.14 -10.62 15.06
N ALA A 126 9.62 -9.41 14.76
CA ALA A 126 10.58 -8.70 15.62
C ALA A 126 10.00 -8.40 17.01
N VAL A 127 8.75 -7.92 17.09
CA VAL A 127 8.05 -7.67 18.36
C VAL A 127 7.92 -8.96 19.18
N ILE A 128 7.55 -10.07 18.55
CA ILE A 128 7.45 -11.38 19.21
C ILE A 128 8.82 -11.85 19.73
N ILE A 129 9.87 -11.73 18.92
CA ILE A 129 11.23 -12.13 19.33
C ILE A 129 11.69 -11.31 20.55
N ILE A 130 11.46 -10.00 20.55
CA ILE A 130 11.79 -9.13 21.70
C ILE A 130 11.02 -9.56 22.95
N ALA A 131 9.72 -9.84 22.83
CA ALA A 131 8.90 -10.30 23.94
C ALA A 131 9.42 -11.63 24.52
N LEU A 132 9.79 -12.58 23.65
CA LEU A 132 10.37 -13.87 24.07
C LEU A 132 11.71 -13.69 24.79
N ILE A 133 12.57 -12.79 24.31
CA ILE A 133 13.84 -12.45 24.97
C ILE A 133 13.58 -11.88 26.38
N ILE A 134 12.67 -10.93 26.51
CA ILE A 134 12.32 -10.32 27.81
C ILE A 134 11.81 -11.38 28.78
N VAL A 135 10.89 -12.24 28.34
CA VAL A 135 10.36 -13.34 29.15
C VAL A 135 11.50 -14.28 29.58
N GLY A 136 12.38 -14.65 28.65
CA GLY A 136 13.56 -15.48 28.94
C GLY A 136 14.47 -14.88 30.01
N VAL A 137 14.76 -13.58 29.92
CA VAL A 137 15.57 -12.87 30.92
C VAL A 137 14.88 -12.83 32.29
N VAL A 138 13.58 -12.54 32.34
CA VAL A 138 12.82 -12.51 33.60
C VAL A 138 12.79 -13.88 34.27
N LEU A 139 12.56 -14.96 33.50
CA LEU A 139 12.56 -16.33 34.01
C LEU A 139 13.95 -16.75 34.52
N ARG A 140 15.02 -16.42 33.77
CA ARG A 140 16.41 -16.66 34.20
C ARG A 140 16.71 -15.97 35.53
N ASN A 141 16.36 -14.69 35.66
CA ASN A 141 16.62 -13.92 36.88
C ASN A 141 15.83 -14.46 38.08
N LYS A 142 14.57 -14.91 37.87
CA LYS A 142 13.79 -15.61 38.91
C LYS A 142 14.43 -16.94 39.33
N LYS A 143 14.99 -17.71 38.39
CA LYS A 143 15.71 -18.97 38.69
C LYS A 143 16.97 -18.71 39.49
N LEU A 144 17.79 -17.74 39.09
CA LEU A 144 19.02 -17.35 39.80
C LEU A 144 18.73 -16.90 41.24
N ARG A 145 17.65 -16.16 41.48
CA ARG A 145 17.24 -15.74 42.83
C ARG A 145 16.74 -16.89 43.72
N LYS A 146 16.37 -18.03 43.14
CA LYS A 146 15.87 -19.23 43.86
C LYS A 146 16.94 -20.30 44.11
N SER A 147 18.13 -20.20 43.49
CA SER A 147 19.24 -21.11 43.81
C SER A 147 19.87 -20.67 45.15
N PRO A 148 19.87 -21.51 46.20
CA PRO A 148 20.58 -21.19 47.42
C PRO A 148 22.08 -21.20 47.13
N ILE A 149 22.77 -20.16 47.60
CA ILE A 149 24.24 -20.12 47.64
C ILE A 149 24.63 -21.15 48.71
N ILE A 150 25.23 -22.26 48.28
CA ILE A 150 25.86 -23.27 49.16
C ILE A 150 27.22 -22.73 49.58
#